data_AF-A0A7J2M6X2-F1
#
_entry.id   AF-A0A7J2M6X2-F1
#
_cell.length_a   1.000
_cell.length_b   1.000
_cell.length_c   1.000
_cell.angle_alpha   90.00
_cell.angle_beta   90.00
_cell.angle_gamma   90.00
#
_symmetry.space_group_name_H-M   'P 1'
#
loop_
_entity.id
_entity.type
_entity.pdbx_description
1 polymer ?
#
loop_
_entity_poly.entity_id
_entity_poly.type
_entity_poly.pdbx_seq_one_letter_code
_entity_poly.pdbx_strand_id
1 'polypeptide(L)'
;MDMCVTWGRYQHLEDAEDGGWKRVSNREIVRVKLTEIPDCGYRKYPVYSEDGGEIYLAIRKELAREYTAVTVKLINDLRFEGKNKPHASCCVFQPSIRIKLADGTFAASENREYSESEEDMTLQFLYRKRPSLARGHMCAAFWKDVDPEQHAATSGLDFSSLWVDGVTHEECHEFVAPDFRTEFVPVYAMPSPEFDWQSEYGAAPDLSATKLSEIWNDAEIDEYLLPLYESYLKWVEKNNGITDSFSGDELRAAKKIVDFQKEACERILSGINLIKKDKSVRLSFCFANRVIWLQNHWKKKTDDFKWKPFQLAFFLMNIEPLFNENSEYRDVADLLWIPTGGGKTEAYLAIMAFTMALRRRKALVSSTSSVSMTGGGTAVISRYTLRLLTVQQFRRTIQMVTASEYLRVQTVNEKIGWRPEKCDINDDFILGSLRFSAGLWVGGGVTPNRLRGDRGAIKALRGGTKDAGEPAQLTTCPVCGGWLSIPDEGITERKLNIHIVFKTDADVDSVEQFFRTLDEKDDTVEVEGIKVTAESHSAKYMT
;
A
#
# COMPACT_ATOMS: atom_id res chain seq x y z
N MET A 1 6.72 20.14 37.29
CA MET A 1 6.25 20.03 35.90
C MET A 1 4.91 20.72 35.85
N ASP A 2 4.72 21.53 34.83
CA ASP A 2 3.51 22.30 34.64
C ASP A 2 2.78 21.71 33.44
N MET A 3 1.45 21.66 33.51
CA MET A 3 0.65 20.93 32.54
C MET A 3 -0.55 21.77 32.14
N CYS A 4 -0.78 21.89 30.85
CA CYS A 4 -1.99 22.47 30.30
C CYS A 4 -2.83 21.35 29.67
N VAL A 5 -4.07 21.25 30.11
CA VAL A 5 -5.05 20.32 29.54
C VAL A 5 -6.12 21.13 28.84
N THR A 6 -6.44 20.78 27.60
CA THR A 6 -7.57 21.36 26.86
C THR A 6 -8.48 20.27 26.33
N TRP A 7 -9.78 20.54 26.24
CA TRP A 7 -10.75 19.62 25.64
C TRP A 7 -12.04 20.32 25.23
N GLY A 8 -12.75 19.75 24.26
CA GLY A 8 -14.09 20.19 23.86
C GLY A 8 -15.19 19.40 24.58
N ARG A 9 -16.30 20.09 24.88
CA ARG A 9 -17.60 19.50 25.23
C ARG A 9 -18.69 20.12 24.37
N TYR A 10 -19.82 19.44 24.19
CA TYR A 10 -20.99 20.00 23.51
C TYR A 10 -22.11 20.25 24.51
N GLN A 11 -22.65 21.47 24.51
CA GLN A 11 -23.81 21.85 25.30
C GLN A 11 -25.00 22.02 24.36
N HIS A 12 -26.18 21.60 24.81
CA HIS A 12 -27.41 21.80 24.06
C HIS A 12 -27.88 23.26 24.23
N LEU A 13 -28.24 23.92 23.14
CA LEU A 13 -28.84 25.25 23.17
C LEU A 13 -30.35 25.08 23.37
N GLU A 14 -30.86 25.44 24.56
CA GLU A 14 -32.30 25.38 24.86
C GLU A 14 -33.09 26.55 24.26
N ASP A 15 -32.42 27.65 23.89
CA ASP A 15 -33.05 28.94 23.50
C ASP A 15 -33.03 29.27 21.98
N ALA A 16 -32.61 28.34 21.11
CA ALA A 16 -32.63 28.56 19.65
C ALA A 16 -33.87 27.91 19.03
N GLU A 17 -34.63 28.66 18.20
CA GLU A 17 -35.90 28.22 17.59
C GLU A 17 -35.82 26.87 16.83
N ASP A 18 -34.63 26.40 16.44
CA ASP A 18 -34.40 25.13 15.75
C ASP A 18 -33.71 24.03 16.60
N GLY A 19 -33.35 24.32 17.86
CA GLY A 19 -32.48 23.43 18.67
C GLY A 19 -31.08 23.28 18.08
N GLY A 20 -30.09 22.94 18.91
CA GLY A 20 -28.72 22.81 18.40
C GLY A 20 -27.67 22.48 19.45
N TRP A 21 -26.50 22.09 18.97
CA TRP A 21 -25.34 21.76 19.80
C TRP A 21 -24.26 22.83 19.63
N LYS A 22 -23.84 23.43 20.74
CA LYS A 22 -22.71 24.36 20.78
C LYS A 22 -21.50 23.69 21.40
N ARG A 23 -20.38 23.70 20.69
CA ARG A 23 -19.11 23.29 21.26
C ARG A 23 -18.57 24.35 22.22
N VAL A 24 -18.14 23.92 23.39
CA VAL A 24 -17.46 24.72 24.41
C VAL A 24 -16.05 24.17 24.59
N SER A 25 -15.04 25.00 24.37
CA SER A 25 -13.64 24.67 24.66
C SER A 25 -13.36 24.91 26.14
N ASN A 26 -12.79 23.92 26.80
CA ASN A 26 -12.42 23.96 28.21
C ASN A 26 -10.90 23.81 28.32
N ARG A 27 -10.35 24.34 29.42
CA ARG A 27 -8.92 24.30 29.72
C ARG A 27 -8.70 24.23 31.22
N GLU A 28 -7.54 23.72 31.62
CA GLU A 28 -7.05 23.83 33.00
C GLU A 28 -5.52 23.76 33.02
N ILE A 29 -4.89 24.54 33.91
CA ILE A 29 -3.44 24.50 34.16
C ILE A 29 -3.17 23.86 35.51
N VAL A 30 -2.48 22.72 35.51
CA VAL A 30 -2.14 21.96 36.71
C VAL A 30 -0.63 22.01 36.92
N ARG A 31 -0.21 22.58 38.06
CA ARG A 31 1.21 22.62 38.46
C ARG A 31 1.49 21.49 39.44
N VAL A 32 2.45 20.63 39.11
CA VAL A 32 2.69 19.38 39.84
C VAL A 32 4.16 19.27 40.27
N LYS A 33 4.38 19.10 41.56
CA LYS A 33 5.68 18.69 42.11
C LYS A 33 5.73 17.16 42.17
N LEU A 34 6.71 16.54 41.51
CA LEU A 34 6.82 15.07 41.49
C LEU A 34 7.02 14.46 42.88
N THR A 35 7.59 15.21 43.83
CA THR A 35 7.74 14.81 45.24
C THR A 35 6.40 14.62 45.95
N GLU A 36 5.34 15.25 45.46
CA GLU A 36 4.00 15.17 46.03
C GLU A 36 3.18 13.99 45.48
N ILE A 37 3.66 13.33 44.42
CA ILE A 37 3.00 12.14 43.87
C ILE A 37 3.46 10.92 44.67
N PRO A 38 2.56 10.04 45.12
CA PRO A 38 2.93 8.82 45.84
C PRO A 38 3.73 7.87 44.95
N ASP A 39 4.63 7.09 45.55
CA ASP A 39 5.45 6.10 44.84
C ASP A 39 4.61 4.91 44.31
N CYS A 40 3.44 4.68 44.90
CA CYS A 40 2.46 3.71 44.45
C CYS A 40 1.07 4.35 44.28
N GLY A 41 0.41 4.07 43.15
CA GLY A 41 -0.94 4.56 42.86
C GLY A 41 -0.98 5.87 42.06
N TYR A 42 -2.19 6.39 41.87
CA TYR A 42 -2.44 7.64 41.14
C TYR A 42 -2.84 8.74 42.12
N ARG A 43 -2.28 9.94 41.92
CA ARG A 43 -2.81 11.17 42.51
C ARG A 43 -3.79 11.82 41.54
N LYS A 44 -4.95 12.20 42.07
CA LYS A 44 -6.06 12.80 41.33
C LYS A 44 -5.99 14.34 41.41
N TYR A 45 -6.11 14.99 40.26
CA TYR A 45 -6.22 16.45 40.13
C TYR A 45 -7.49 16.76 39.33
N PRO A 46 -8.60 17.14 39.97
CA PRO A 46 -9.82 17.55 39.28
C PRO A 46 -9.52 18.75 38.35
N VAL A 47 -9.94 18.66 37.09
CA VAL A 47 -9.83 19.76 36.10
C VAL A 47 -11.19 20.31 35.71
N TYR A 48 -12.27 19.59 36.01
CA TYR A 48 -13.64 20.03 35.81
C TYR A 48 -14.57 19.23 36.71
N SER A 49 -15.56 19.89 37.31
CA SER A 49 -16.54 19.24 38.17
C SER A 49 -17.94 19.80 37.89
N GLU A 50 -18.93 18.90 37.86
CA GLU A 50 -20.36 19.23 37.83
C GLU A 50 -21.14 18.25 38.70
N ASP A 51 -22.44 18.49 38.93
CA ASP A 51 -23.26 17.65 39.81
C ASP A 51 -23.28 16.15 39.41
N GLY A 52 -23.00 15.86 38.14
CA GLY A 52 -22.93 14.52 37.57
C GLY A 52 -21.58 13.81 37.67
N GLY A 53 -20.51 14.45 38.16
CA GLY A 53 -19.18 13.85 38.26
C GLY A 53 -18.05 14.82 37.92
N GLU A 54 -16.88 14.28 37.59
CA GLU A 54 -15.70 15.10 37.33
C GLU A 54 -14.83 14.57 36.18
N ILE A 55 -14.10 15.48 35.56
CA ILE A 55 -12.99 15.17 34.66
C ILE A 55 -11.72 15.52 35.43
N TYR A 56 -10.73 14.63 35.42
CA TYR A 56 -9.53 14.81 36.22
C TYR A 56 -8.27 14.24 35.58
N LEU A 57 -7.12 14.79 35.94
CA LEU A 57 -5.83 14.17 35.68
C LEU A 57 -5.52 13.14 36.77
N ALA A 58 -5.23 11.91 36.35
CA ALA A 58 -4.64 10.88 37.19
C ALA A 58 -3.15 10.77 36.86
N ILE A 59 -2.30 11.13 37.82
CA ILE A 59 -0.85 11.14 37.65
C ILE A 59 -0.23 10.10 38.57
N ARG A 60 0.60 9.23 37.99
CA ARG A 60 1.40 8.24 38.71
C ARG A 60 2.86 8.44 38.38
N LYS A 61 3.74 8.25 39.36
CA LYS A 61 5.18 8.13 39.15
C LYS A 61 5.64 6.72 39.51
N GLU A 62 6.71 6.28 38.88
CA GLU A 62 7.39 5.01 39.16
C GLU A 62 8.89 5.22 39.02
N LEU A 63 9.65 4.89 40.07
CA LEU A 63 11.10 5.03 40.05
C LEU A 63 11.71 3.85 39.30
N ALA A 64 12.37 4.13 38.17
CA ALA A 64 12.98 3.14 37.30
C ALA A 64 14.49 3.40 37.24
N ARG A 65 15.26 2.66 38.05
CA ARG A 65 16.74 2.77 38.15
C ARG A 65 17.21 4.23 38.26
N GLU A 66 17.60 4.84 37.14
CA GLU A 66 18.20 6.18 37.04
C GLU A 66 17.22 7.29 36.63
N TYR A 67 15.97 6.95 36.30
CA TYR A 67 14.95 7.91 35.89
C TYR A 67 13.61 7.64 36.59
N THR A 68 12.69 8.61 36.49
CA THR A 68 11.33 8.48 37.01
C THR A 68 10.37 8.41 35.83
N ALA A 69 9.68 7.28 35.66
CA ALA A 69 8.61 7.14 34.70
C ALA A 69 7.35 7.84 35.24
N VAL A 70 6.74 8.71 34.43
CA VAL A 70 5.54 9.45 34.81
C VAL A 70 4.41 9.09 33.85
N THR A 71 3.31 8.59 34.39
CA THR A 71 2.08 8.32 33.64
C THR A 71 1.05 9.40 33.94
N VAL A 72 0.55 10.05 32.89
CA VAL A 72 -0.52 11.05 32.98
C VAL A 72 -1.72 10.54 32.20
N LYS A 73 -2.89 10.56 32.84
CA LYS A 73 -4.16 10.19 32.19
C LYS A 73 -5.19 11.29 32.43
N LEU A 74 -5.89 11.70 31.37
CA LEU A 74 -7.13 12.45 31.51
C LEU A 74 -8.29 11.44 31.60
N ILE A 75 -9.02 11.47 32.71
CA ILE A 75 -10.12 10.55 32.98
C ILE A 75 -11.43 11.34 32.99
N ASN A 76 -12.39 10.87 32.20
CA ASN A 76 -13.76 11.36 32.21
C ASN A 76 -14.60 10.45 33.11
N ASP A 77 -15.01 10.95 34.28
CA ASP A 77 -15.86 10.25 35.26
C ASP A 77 -17.22 10.96 35.43
N LEU A 78 -17.68 11.61 34.36
CA LEU A 78 -19.03 12.19 34.28
C LEU A 78 -20.07 11.07 34.14
N ARG A 79 -21.09 11.11 34.99
CA ARG A 79 -22.24 10.21 34.93
C ARG A 79 -23.29 10.79 33.98
N PHE A 80 -24.05 9.89 33.35
CA PHE A 80 -25.20 10.26 32.53
C PHE A 80 -26.39 9.38 32.89
N GLU A 81 -27.58 9.94 32.81
CA GLU A 81 -28.82 9.19 33.00
C GLU A 81 -29.32 8.64 31.66
N GLY A 82 -29.61 7.33 31.59
CA GLY A 82 -30.18 6.68 30.40
C GLY A 82 -29.61 5.30 30.10
N LYS A 83 -30.36 4.50 29.32
CA LYS A 83 -30.04 3.07 29.10
C LYS A 83 -29.11 2.75 27.93
N ASN A 84 -28.87 3.65 26.97
CA ASN A 84 -28.30 3.19 25.67
C ASN A 84 -27.25 4.06 24.95
N LYS A 85 -26.68 5.11 25.55
CA LYS A 85 -25.37 5.75 25.20
C LYS A 85 -25.23 7.08 25.96
N PRO A 86 -24.00 7.50 26.30
CA PRO A 86 -23.77 8.84 26.84
C PRO A 86 -24.18 9.91 25.83
N HIS A 87 -24.82 10.98 26.33
CA HIS A 87 -25.11 12.19 25.55
C HIS A 87 -23.81 12.91 25.18
N ALA A 88 -23.77 13.66 24.07
CA ALA A 88 -22.53 14.34 23.66
C ALA A 88 -22.02 15.34 24.71
N SER A 89 -22.89 15.85 25.58
CA SER A 89 -22.50 16.68 26.73
C SER A 89 -21.63 15.94 27.75
N CYS A 90 -21.80 14.63 27.91
CA CYS A 90 -21.02 13.81 28.84
C CYS A 90 -19.71 13.28 28.23
N CYS A 91 -19.41 13.63 26.97
CA CYS A 91 -18.22 13.19 26.25
C CYS A 91 -17.14 14.28 26.20
N VAL A 92 -15.89 13.84 26.18
CA VAL A 92 -14.70 14.68 26.01
C VAL A 92 -14.22 14.54 24.57
N PHE A 93 -14.06 15.64 23.85
CA PHE A 93 -13.66 15.66 22.44
C PHE A 93 -12.29 16.32 22.27
N GLN A 94 -11.45 15.69 21.43
CA GLN A 94 -10.10 16.17 21.08
C GLN A 94 -9.29 16.67 22.30
N PRO A 95 -9.16 15.84 23.36
CA PRO A 95 -8.37 16.25 24.51
C PRO A 95 -6.89 16.40 24.13
N SER A 96 -6.24 17.41 24.69
CA SER A 96 -4.79 17.61 24.58
C SER A 96 -4.19 17.81 25.96
N ILE A 97 -3.10 17.11 26.24
CA ILE A 97 -2.25 17.30 27.41
C ILE A 97 -0.93 17.84 26.89
N ARG A 98 -0.52 19.02 27.36
CA ARG A 98 0.76 19.66 27.06
C ARG A 98 1.54 19.82 28.35
N ILE A 99 2.80 19.41 28.38
CA ILE A 99 3.63 19.33 29.58
C ILE A 99 4.90 20.15 29.36
N LYS A 100 5.19 21.03 30.30
CA LYS A 100 6.48 21.68 30.46
C LYS A 100 7.22 21.13 31.66
N LEU A 101 8.46 20.74 31.44
CA LEU A 101 9.36 20.33 32.49
C LEU A 101 9.81 21.56 33.29
N ALA A 102 10.08 21.34 34.58
CA ALA A 102 10.68 22.39 35.40
C ALA A 102 12.17 22.51 35.07
N ASP A 103 12.75 23.69 35.30
CA ASP A 103 14.17 23.94 35.09
C ASP A 103 15.05 22.88 35.77
N GLY A 104 16.07 22.41 35.04
CA GLY A 104 16.96 21.34 35.51
C GLY A 104 16.41 19.92 35.39
N THR A 105 15.20 19.74 34.84
CA THR A 105 14.63 18.42 34.53
C THR A 105 14.81 18.11 33.05
N PHE A 106 15.16 16.86 32.71
CA PHE A 106 15.38 16.44 31.33
C PHE A 106 14.58 15.18 31.00
N ALA A 107 14.16 15.06 29.76
CA ALA A 107 13.57 13.85 29.23
C ALA A 107 14.64 12.75 29.13
N ALA A 108 14.32 11.55 29.60
CA ALA A 108 15.18 10.38 29.49
C ALA A 108 14.47 9.31 28.65
N SER A 109 15.23 8.60 27.83
CA SER A 109 14.73 7.42 27.13
C SER A 109 14.78 6.22 28.07
N GLU A 110 13.77 5.37 27.98
CA GLU A 110 13.87 4.02 28.51
C GLU A 110 15.02 3.31 27.76
N ASN A 111 16.15 3.09 28.42
CA ASN A 111 17.10 2.07 27.98
C ASN A 111 16.43 0.74 28.30
N ARG A 112 15.64 0.22 27.35
CA ARG A 112 15.15 -1.14 27.47
C ARG A 112 16.38 -2.05 27.52
N GLU A 113 16.42 -2.94 28.51
CA GLU A 113 17.27 -4.12 28.36
C GLU A 113 16.90 -4.79 27.04
N TYR A 114 17.91 -5.28 26.34
CA TYR A 114 17.67 -6.07 25.14
C TYR A 114 16.70 -7.20 25.51
N SER A 115 15.53 -7.16 24.87
CA SER A 115 14.49 -8.18 25.04
C SER A 115 15.09 -9.55 24.73
N GLU A 116 14.62 -10.61 25.39
CA GLU A 116 15.00 -11.98 25.02
C GLU A 116 14.56 -12.33 23.59
N SER A 117 13.57 -11.61 23.04
CA SER A 117 13.14 -11.77 21.66
C SER A 117 14.19 -11.25 20.68
N GLU A 118 14.62 -12.10 19.75
CA GLU A 118 15.57 -11.74 18.68
C GLU A 118 15.05 -10.55 17.85
N GLU A 119 13.74 -10.49 17.58
CA GLU A 119 13.13 -9.43 16.77
C GLU A 119 13.22 -8.07 17.47
N ASP A 120 12.87 -8.02 18.76
CA ASP A 120 12.97 -6.81 19.57
C ASP A 120 14.42 -6.34 19.67
N MET A 121 15.37 -7.26 19.81
CA MET A 121 16.80 -6.95 19.86
C MET A 121 17.27 -6.30 18.55
N THR A 122 16.90 -6.85 17.40
CA THR A 122 17.21 -6.27 16.09
C THR A 122 16.56 -4.90 15.89
N LEU A 123 15.30 -4.73 16.29
CA LEU A 123 14.59 -3.44 16.21
C LEU A 123 15.24 -2.38 17.09
N GLN A 124 15.55 -2.71 18.35
CA GLN A 124 16.24 -1.80 19.26
C GLN A 124 17.59 -1.37 18.68
N PHE A 125 18.37 -2.30 18.11
CA PHE A 125 19.62 -1.96 17.46
C PHE A 125 19.41 -1.02 16.26
N LEU A 126 18.48 -1.31 15.36
CA LEU A 126 18.21 -0.47 14.17
C LEU A 126 17.79 0.96 14.55
N TYR A 127 17.01 1.11 15.63
CA TYR A 127 16.48 2.40 16.08
C TYR A 127 17.23 3.00 17.27
N ARG A 128 18.41 2.50 17.66
CA ARG A 128 19.17 2.94 18.84
C ARG A 128 19.52 4.43 18.89
N LYS A 129 19.61 5.08 17.72
CA LYS A 129 19.85 6.53 17.59
C LYS A 129 18.56 7.36 17.54
N ARG A 130 17.39 6.74 17.75
CA ARG A 130 16.06 7.37 17.74
C ARG A 130 15.31 6.98 19.03
N PRO A 131 15.71 7.54 20.18
CA PRO A 131 15.09 7.23 21.46
C PRO A 131 13.60 7.64 21.50
N SER A 132 12.78 6.85 22.19
CA SER A 132 11.38 7.17 22.45
C SER A 132 11.25 7.81 23.83
N LEU A 133 11.05 9.13 23.89
CA LEU A 133 10.98 9.87 25.16
C LEU A 133 9.57 9.89 25.77
N ALA A 134 8.54 9.64 24.96
CA ALA A 134 7.17 9.56 25.42
C ALA A 134 6.39 8.49 24.63
N ARG A 135 5.36 7.92 25.26
CA ARG A 135 4.43 6.98 24.64
C ARG A 135 3.00 7.39 24.94
N GLY A 136 2.21 7.59 23.89
CA GLY A 136 0.77 7.80 24.02
C GLY A 136 0.03 6.47 24.16
N HIS A 137 -0.96 6.43 25.05
CA HIS A 137 -1.90 5.33 25.19
C HIS A 137 -3.24 5.80 24.62
N MET A 138 -3.73 5.18 23.54
CA MET A 138 -4.92 5.62 22.80
C MET A 138 -4.79 7.03 22.17
N CYS A 139 -3.58 7.57 22.10
CA CYS A 139 -3.23 8.85 21.49
C CYS A 139 -1.78 8.80 20.98
N ALA A 140 -1.39 9.77 20.15
CA ALA A 140 0.01 10.02 19.85
C ALA A 140 0.65 10.88 20.95
N ALA A 141 1.98 10.79 21.08
CA ALA A 141 2.76 11.63 21.98
C ALA A 141 3.96 12.21 21.21
N PHE A 142 4.19 13.50 21.37
CA PHE A 142 5.32 14.24 20.83
C PHE A 142 6.17 14.77 21.98
N TRP A 143 7.46 14.93 21.70
CA TRP A 143 8.38 15.68 22.54
C TRP A 143 9.08 16.73 21.69
N LYS A 144 9.62 17.75 22.36
CA LYS A 144 10.15 18.96 21.74
C LYS A 144 10.99 18.73 20.47
N ASP A 145 11.90 17.77 20.50
CA ASP A 145 12.87 17.57 19.41
C ASP A 145 12.25 17.03 18.11
N VAL A 146 11.02 16.48 18.18
CA VAL A 146 10.32 15.85 17.05
C VAL A 146 8.92 16.45 16.81
N ASP A 147 8.58 17.52 17.53
CA ASP A 147 7.26 18.15 17.42
C ASP A 147 7.20 19.11 16.22
N PRO A 148 6.34 18.85 15.21
CA PRO A 148 6.17 19.77 14.10
C PRO A 148 5.64 21.16 14.52
N GLU A 149 4.90 21.26 15.63
CA GLU A 149 4.35 22.53 16.12
C GLU A 149 5.43 23.45 16.72
N GLN A 150 6.55 22.89 17.19
CA GLN A 150 7.63 23.68 17.77
C GLN A 150 8.30 24.59 16.74
N HIS A 151 8.42 24.11 15.50
CA HIS A 151 8.91 24.91 14.38
C HIS A 151 7.89 26.01 14.01
N ALA A 152 6.59 25.71 14.11
CA ALA A 152 5.55 26.69 13.81
C ALA A 152 5.50 27.82 14.84
N ALA A 153 5.61 27.48 16.13
CA ALA A 153 5.65 28.43 17.24
C ALA A 153 6.83 29.43 17.14
N THR A 154 7.97 28.97 16.60
CA THR A 154 9.19 29.78 16.43
C THR A 154 9.22 30.55 15.11
N SER A 155 8.37 30.18 14.14
CA SER A 155 8.32 30.79 12.80
C SER A 155 7.24 31.88 12.63
N GLY A 156 6.52 32.23 13.70
CA GLY A 156 5.48 33.28 13.67
C GLY A 156 4.18 32.88 12.97
N LEU A 157 3.88 31.57 12.89
CA LEU A 157 2.59 31.07 12.42
C LEU A 157 1.45 31.44 13.38
N ASP A 158 0.22 31.53 12.85
CA ASP A 158 -0.98 31.88 13.62
C ASP A 158 -1.24 30.86 14.73
N PHE A 159 -1.12 31.32 15.97
CA PHE A 159 -1.31 30.54 17.19
C PHE A 159 -2.65 29.81 17.24
N SER A 160 -3.72 30.40 16.67
CA SER A 160 -5.06 29.81 16.66
C SER A 160 -5.12 28.49 15.89
N SER A 161 -4.23 28.29 14.92
CA SER A 161 -4.17 27.09 14.08
C SER A 161 -3.43 25.90 14.70
N LEU A 162 -2.73 26.12 15.83
CA LEU A 162 -1.94 25.08 16.51
C LEU A 162 -2.78 24.16 17.40
N TRP A 163 -3.96 24.62 17.86
CA TRP A 163 -4.85 23.79 18.64
C TRP A 163 -5.84 23.09 17.72
N VAL A 164 -6.03 21.79 17.94
CA VAL A 164 -6.91 20.94 17.14
C VAL A 164 -8.37 21.42 17.15
N ASP A 165 -8.78 22.16 18.19
CA ASP A 165 -10.11 22.75 18.30
C ASP A 165 -10.21 24.17 17.71
N GLY A 166 -9.12 24.75 17.22
CA GLY A 166 -9.06 26.11 16.67
C GLY A 166 -9.31 27.22 17.71
N VAL A 167 -9.31 26.88 19.00
CA VAL A 167 -9.58 27.82 20.10
C VAL A 167 -8.37 27.91 21.00
N THR A 168 -7.71 29.05 20.97
CA THR A 168 -6.61 29.36 21.89
C THR A 168 -7.12 30.15 23.09
N HIS A 169 -6.55 29.84 24.25
CA HIS A 169 -6.79 30.58 25.48
C HIS A 169 -5.47 31.24 25.90
N GLU A 170 -5.49 32.53 26.26
CA GLU A 170 -4.27 33.30 26.57
C GLU A 170 -3.42 32.66 27.68
N GLU A 171 -4.06 32.08 28.69
CA GLU A 171 -3.40 31.37 29.80
C GLU A 171 -2.58 30.17 29.32
N CYS A 172 -2.98 29.54 28.21
CA CYS A 172 -2.29 28.39 27.63
C CYS A 172 -1.09 28.77 26.77
N HIS A 173 -0.81 30.08 26.59
CA HIS A 173 0.26 30.56 25.71
C HIS A 173 1.64 30.08 26.14
N GLU A 174 1.85 29.85 27.44
CA GLU A 174 3.08 29.24 27.94
C GLU A 174 3.31 27.83 27.37
N PHE A 175 2.26 27.11 26.97
CA PHE A 175 2.31 25.72 26.49
C PHE A 175 2.28 25.59 24.96
N VAL A 176 2.53 26.68 24.23
CA VAL A 176 2.62 26.65 22.76
C VAL A 176 3.79 25.77 22.30
N ALA A 177 4.93 25.85 22.98
CA ALA A 177 6.10 24.99 22.75
C ALA A 177 6.37 24.16 24.03
N PRO A 178 5.59 23.09 24.27
CA PRO A 178 5.76 22.25 25.45
C PRO A 178 6.92 21.25 25.26
N ASP A 179 7.45 20.70 26.35
CA ASP A 179 8.43 19.61 26.27
C ASP A 179 7.80 18.32 25.77
N PHE A 180 6.52 18.09 26.11
CA PHE A 180 5.72 16.98 25.62
C PHE A 180 4.29 17.40 25.32
N ARG A 181 3.66 16.77 24.34
CA ARG A 181 2.22 16.89 24.14
C ARG A 181 1.58 15.64 23.58
N THR A 182 0.28 15.49 23.81
CA THR A 182 -0.53 14.47 23.14
C THR A 182 -1.19 15.01 21.88
N GLU A 183 -1.38 14.13 20.91
CA GLU A 183 -2.10 14.42 19.67
C GLU A 183 -3.10 13.29 19.36
N PHE A 184 -4.23 13.64 18.74
CA PHE A 184 -5.27 12.68 18.39
C PHE A 184 -4.83 11.75 17.25
N VAL A 185 -4.18 12.29 16.22
CA VAL A 185 -3.65 11.52 15.08
C VAL A 185 -2.13 11.63 15.05
N PRO A 186 -1.37 10.52 14.99
CA PRO A 186 0.07 10.60 14.82
C PRO A 186 0.45 11.38 13.55
N VAL A 187 1.09 12.53 13.71
CA VAL A 187 1.67 13.34 12.62
C VAL A 187 3.19 13.21 12.64
N TYR A 188 3.71 12.08 12.18
CA TYR A 188 5.16 11.87 12.08
C TYR A 188 5.61 11.94 10.62
N ALA A 189 6.48 12.89 10.30
CA ALA A 189 7.13 12.95 9.00
C ALA A 189 8.18 11.84 8.91
N MET A 190 7.85 10.75 8.22
CA MET A 190 8.81 9.70 7.94
C MET A 190 9.56 10.04 6.65
N PRO A 191 10.89 10.20 6.67
CA PRO A 191 11.64 10.50 5.45
C PRO A 191 11.42 9.38 4.43
N SER A 192 11.22 9.76 3.17
CA SER A 192 11.16 8.78 2.09
C SER A 192 12.54 8.12 1.96
N PRO A 193 12.61 6.79 1.82
CA PRO A 193 13.88 6.13 1.61
C PRO A 193 14.48 6.57 0.27
N GLU A 194 15.80 6.64 0.21
CA GLU A 194 16.52 6.82 -1.05
C GLU A 194 16.32 5.58 -1.91
N PHE A 195 15.78 5.77 -3.11
CA PHE A 195 15.54 4.69 -4.07
C PHE A 195 16.60 4.62 -5.17
N ASP A 196 17.52 5.59 -5.18
CA ASP A 196 18.53 5.71 -6.22
C ASP A 196 19.65 4.70 -6.01
N TRP A 197 20.30 4.36 -7.12
CA TRP A 197 21.41 3.44 -7.12
C TRP A 197 22.63 4.08 -6.46
N GLN A 198 23.22 3.38 -5.49
CA GLN A 198 24.43 3.84 -4.81
C GLN A 198 25.67 3.44 -5.61
N SER A 199 26.24 4.41 -6.35
CA SER A 199 27.39 4.20 -7.22
C SER A 199 28.65 3.72 -6.50
N GLU A 200 28.73 3.87 -5.17
CA GLU A 200 29.84 3.35 -4.37
C GLU A 200 29.97 1.82 -4.43
N TYR A 201 28.87 1.11 -4.74
CA TYR A 201 28.85 -0.36 -4.81
C TYR A 201 28.91 -0.92 -6.24
N GLY A 202 28.94 -0.07 -7.25
CA GLY A 202 29.00 -0.47 -8.66
C GLY A 202 28.22 0.46 -9.59
N ALA A 203 28.38 0.27 -10.90
CA ALA A 203 27.59 0.97 -11.90
C ALA A 203 26.14 0.46 -11.89
N ALA A 204 25.19 1.37 -12.10
CA ALA A 204 23.78 1.00 -12.16
C ALA A 204 23.49 0.18 -13.44
N PRO A 205 22.89 -1.02 -13.34
CA PRO A 205 22.44 -1.77 -14.50
C PRO A 205 21.26 -1.07 -15.19
N ASP A 206 21.04 -1.34 -16.48
CA ASP A 206 19.85 -0.85 -17.18
C ASP A 206 18.63 -1.71 -16.84
N LEU A 207 17.87 -1.27 -15.84
CA LEU A 207 16.69 -1.96 -15.34
C LEU A 207 15.42 -1.70 -16.17
N SER A 208 15.55 -1.68 -17.48
CA SER A 208 14.44 -1.57 -18.45
C SER A 208 13.58 -2.82 -18.47
N ALA A 209 12.27 -2.71 -18.22
CA ALA A 209 11.35 -3.84 -18.41
C ALA A 209 11.31 -4.31 -19.86
N THR A 210 11.45 -3.40 -20.84
CA THR A 210 11.53 -3.80 -22.26
C THR A 210 12.78 -4.65 -22.52
N LYS A 211 13.96 -4.20 -22.09
CA LYS A 211 15.21 -4.96 -22.33
C LYS A 211 15.23 -6.27 -21.55
N LEU A 212 14.81 -6.25 -20.28
CA LEU A 212 14.66 -7.45 -19.46
C LEU A 212 13.64 -8.45 -20.02
N SER A 213 12.70 -8.00 -20.86
CA SER A 213 11.81 -8.91 -21.58
C SER A 213 12.48 -9.61 -22.76
N GLU A 214 13.62 -9.13 -23.24
CA GLU A 214 14.31 -9.68 -24.42
C GLU A 214 15.62 -10.42 -24.07
N ILE A 215 16.01 -10.46 -22.78
CA ILE A 215 17.23 -11.19 -22.37
C ILE A 215 17.03 -12.69 -22.56
N TRP A 216 17.79 -13.29 -23.48
CA TRP A 216 17.65 -14.73 -23.74
C TRP A 216 18.94 -15.49 -23.51
N ASN A 217 20.12 -14.91 -23.74
CA ASN A 217 21.38 -15.63 -23.58
C ASN A 217 21.97 -15.40 -22.19
N ASP A 218 22.80 -16.34 -21.73
CA ASP A 218 23.43 -16.29 -20.41
C ASP A 218 24.25 -15.02 -20.18
N ALA A 219 24.96 -14.55 -21.22
CA ALA A 219 25.73 -13.31 -21.16
C ALA A 219 24.84 -12.06 -20.93
N GLU A 220 23.65 -12.02 -21.53
CA GLU A 220 22.70 -10.93 -21.32
C GLU A 220 22.08 -11.00 -19.91
N ILE A 221 21.78 -12.22 -19.44
CA ILE A 221 21.28 -12.40 -18.07
C ILE A 221 22.32 -11.90 -17.06
N ASP A 222 23.59 -12.24 -17.26
CA ASP A 222 24.69 -11.76 -16.41
C ASP A 222 24.83 -10.24 -16.50
N GLU A 223 24.83 -9.65 -17.70
CA GLU A 223 24.95 -8.20 -17.91
C GLU A 223 23.85 -7.41 -17.18
N TYR A 224 22.59 -7.87 -17.25
CA TYR A 224 21.45 -7.11 -16.74
C TYR A 224 21.11 -7.40 -15.27
N LEU A 225 21.32 -8.62 -14.79
CA LEU A 225 20.86 -9.04 -13.45
C LEU A 225 21.98 -9.21 -12.43
N LEU A 226 23.18 -9.63 -12.85
CA LEU A 226 24.28 -9.89 -11.93
C LEU A 226 24.77 -8.63 -11.18
N PRO A 227 24.81 -7.43 -11.79
CA PRO A 227 25.19 -6.21 -11.06
C PRO A 227 24.33 -5.92 -9.84
N LEU A 228 23.05 -6.32 -9.85
CA LEU A 228 22.14 -6.17 -8.71
C LEU A 228 22.60 -7.00 -7.52
N TYR A 229 23.00 -8.26 -7.78
CA TYR A 229 23.56 -9.14 -6.76
C TYR A 229 24.93 -8.66 -6.29
N GLU A 230 25.84 -8.33 -7.20
CA GLU A 230 27.22 -7.95 -6.87
C GLU A 230 27.28 -6.67 -6.02
N SER A 231 26.49 -5.66 -6.38
CA SER A 231 26.44 -4.42 -5.61
C SER A 231 25.80 -4.62 -4.24
N TYR A 232 24.77 -5.45 -4.14
CA TYR A 232 24.18 -5.77 -2.84
C TYR A 232 25.16 -6.57 -1.98
N LEU A 233 25.86 -7.56 -2.54
CA LEU A 233 26.87 -8.36 -1.83
C LEU A 233 27.99 -7.47 -1.26
N LYS A 234 28.51 -6.50 -2.03
CA LYS A 234 29.52 -5.55 -1.52
C LYS A 234 29.00 -4.72 -0.34
N TRP A 235 27.72 -4.34 -0.36
CA TRP A 235 27.09 -3.65 0.76
C TRP A 235 27.00 -4.56 1.99
N VAL A 236 26.63 -5.83 1.81
CA VAL A 236 26.60 -6.83 2.88
C VAL A 236 27.99 -7.07 3.47
N GLU A 237 29.03 -7.18 2.64
CA GLU A 237 30.42 -7.34 3.09
C GLU A 237 30.90 -6.12 3.91
N LYS A 238 30.59 -4.90 3.45
CA LYS A 238 30.87 -3.68 4.21
C LYS A 238 30.15 -3.69 5.56
N ASN A 239 28.87 -4.05 5.60
CA ASN A 239 28.11 -4.16 6.85
C ASN A 239 28.69 -5.24 7.78
N ASN A 240 29.10 -6.38 7.23
CA ASN A 240 29.77 -7.45 7.97
C ASN A 240 31.06 -6.96 8.64
N GLY A 241 31.89 -6.18 7.93
CA GLY A 241 33.10 -5.57 8.50
C GLY A 241 32.82 -4.54 9.60
N ILE A 242 31.68 -3.84 9.55
CA ILE A 242 31.27 -2.92 10.62
C ILE A 242 30.88 -3.67 11.90
N THR A 243 30.48 -4.95 11.80
CA THR A 243 30.05 -5.71 12.99
C THR A 243 31.12 -5.79 14.06
N ASP A 244 32.40 -5.78 13.67
CA ASP A 244 33.55 -5.82 14.58
C ASP A 244 33.65 -4.60 15.51
N SER A 245 32.93 -3.51 15.20
CA SER A 245 32.86 -2.32 16.05
C SER A 245 31.84 -2.43 17.20
N PHE A 246 31.02 -3.48 17.22
CA PHE A 246 30.01 -3.70 18.25
C PHE A 246 30.43 -4.79 19.25
N SER A 247 29.84 -4.77 20.43
CA SER A 247 30.08 -5.78 21.48
C SER A 247 28.77 -6.17 22.16
N GLY A 248 28.78 -7.28 22.91
CA GLY A 248 27.59 -7.74 23.66
C GLY A 248 26.38 -7.99 22.75
N ASP A 249 25.22 -7.48 23.16
CA ASP A 249 23.95 -7.66 22.46
C ASP A 249 23.87 -6.88 21.14
N GLU A 250 24.56 -5.74 21.03
CA GLU A 250 24.67 -5.01 19.76
C GLU A 250 25.36 -5.86 18.68
N LEU A 251 26.42 -6.59 19.05
CA LEU A 251 27.11 -7.50 18.13
C LEU A 251 26.20 -8.64 17.69
N ARG A 252 25.42 -9.20 18.61
CA ARG A 252 24.45 -10.26 18.31
C ARG A 252 23.38 -9.78 17.32
N ALA A 253 22.81 -8.60 17.58
CA ALA A 253 21.83 -7.97 16.71
C ALA A 253 22.41 -7.66 15.32
N ALA A 254 23.62 -7.08 15.27
CA ALA A 254 24.28 -6.72 14.03
C ALA A 254 24.60 -7.94 13.17
N LYS A 255 25.12 -9.02 13.77
CA LYS A 255 25.38 -10.29 13.06
C LYS A 255 24.10 -10.87 12.47
N LYS A 256 23.01 -10.89 13.26
CA LYS A 256 21.72 -11.40 12.79
C LYS A 256 21.17 -10.61 11.59
N ILE A 257 21.29 -9.28 11.61
CA ILE A 257 20.90 -8.43 10.48
C ILE A 257 21.72 -8.79 9.24
N VAL A 258 23.04 -8.96 9.39
CA VAL A 258 23.93 -9.34 8.29
C VAL A 258 23.59 -10.74 7.76
N ASP A 259 23.22 -11.69 8.63
CA ASP A 259 22.80 -13.03 8.20
C ASP A 259 21.52 -12.96 7.35
N PHE A 260 20.53 -12.15 7.72
CA PHE A 260 19.35 -11.91 6.87
C PHE A 260 19.71 -11.27 5.52
N GLN A 261 20.70 -10.38 5.50
CA GLN A 261 21.19 -9.77 4.25
C GLN A 261 21.88 -10.81 3.35
N LYS A 262 22.67 -11.72 3.93
CA LYS A 262 23.32 -12.82 3.21
C LYS A 262 22.29 -13.79 2.63
N GLU A 263 21.30 -14.19 3.42
CA GLU A 263 20.19 -15.04 2.96
C GLU A 263 19.46 -14.39 1.77
N ALA A 264 19.16 -13.08 1.86
CA ALA A 264 18.56 -12.35 0.74
C ALA A 264 19.46 -12.34 -0.51
N CYS A 265 20.78 -12.11 -0.37
CA CYS A 265 21.74 -12.22 -1.47
C CYS A 265 21.71 -13.60 -2.13
N GLU A 266 21.74 -14.68 -1.33
CA GLU A 266 21.72 -16.06 -1.81
C GLU A 266 20.43 -16.36 -2.59
N ARG A 267 19.29 -15.90 -2.08
CA ARG A 267 18.00 -16.06 -2.76
C ARG A 267 17.94 -15.30 -4.08
N ILE A 268 18.48 -14.08 -4.16
CA ILE A 268 18.60 -13.33 -5.42
C ILE A 268 19.45 -14.09 -6.43
N LEU A 269 20.64 -14.54 -6.01
CA LEU A 269 21.56 -15.27 -6.87
C LEU A 269 20.95 -16.59 -7.36
N SER A 270 20.25 -17.30 -6.49
CA SER A 270 19.53 -18.53 -6.83
C SER A 270 18.48 -18.27 -7.91
N GLY A 271 17.71 -17.18 -7.78
CA GLY A 271 16.76 -16.73 -8.81
C GLY A 271 17.43 -16.46 -10.17
N ILE A 272 18.55 -15.73 -10.18
CA ILE A 272 19.33 -15.44 -11.40
C ILE A 272 19.85 -16.73 -12.04
N ASN A 273 20.46 -17.60 -11.25
CA ASN A 273 20.99 -18.88 -11.73
C ASN A 273 19.89 -19.78 -12.31
N LEU A 274 18.69 -19.73 -11.74
CA LEU A 274 17.56 -20.50 -12.24
C LEU A 274 17.03 -19.95 -13.57
N ILE A 275 17.01 -18.62 -13.76
CA ILE A 275 16.73 -17.99 -15.07
C ILE A 275 17.75 -18.45 -16.13
N LYS A 276 19.02 -18.63 -15.75
CA LYS A 276 20.05 -19.17 -16.66
C LYS A 276 19.83 -20.66 -16.94
N LYS A 277 19.51 -21.46 -15.92
CA LYS A 277 19.44 -22.92 -16.05
C LYS A 277 18.19 -23.42 -16.77
N ASP A 278 17.02 -22.84 -16.49
CA ASP A 278 15.74 -23.36 -16.95
C ASP A 278 15.05 -22.40 -17.93
N LYS A 279 14.86 -22.85 -19.19
CA LYS A 279 14.24 -22.04 -20.24
C LYS A 279 12.78 -21.67 -19.97
N SER A 280 12.05 -22.48 -19.21
CA SER A 280 10.67 -22.17 -18.81
C SER A 280 10.64 -21.06 -17.77
N VAL A 281 11.58 -21.07 -16.83
CA VAL A 281 11.77 -19.97 -15.87
C VAL A 281 12.20 -18.70 -16.61
N ARG A 282 13.18 -18.80 -17.51
CA ARG A 282 13.65 -17.69 -18.36
C ARG A 282 12.52 -17.04 -19.15
N LEU A 283 11.74 -17.84 -19.87
CA LEU A 283 10.60 -17.36 -20.65
C LEU A 283 9.54 -16.71 -19.75
N SER A 284 9.26 -17.29 -18.59
CA SER A 284 8.28 -16.73 -17.65
C SER A 284 8.75 -15.39 -17.07
N PHE A 285 10.04 -15.23 -16.80
CA PHE A 285 10.65 -13.96 -16.37
C PHE A 285 10.56 -12.89 -17.46
N CYS A 286 10.93 -13.25 -18.70
CA CYS A 286 10.82 -12.37 -19.85
C CYS A 286 9.38 -11.92 -20.10
N PHE A 287 8.44 -12.88 -20.02
CA PHE A 287 7.01 -12.62 -20.17
C PHE A 287 6.48 -11.67 -19.09
N ALA A 288 6.85 -11.89 -17.83
CA ALA A 288 6.45 -10.99 -16.74
C ALA A 288 6.94 -9.55 -16.98
N ASN A 289 8.20 -9.38 -17.39
CA ASN A 289 8.74 -8.07 -17.75
C ASN A 289 7.99 -7.43 -18.93
N ARG A 290 7.66 -8.21 -19.97
CA ARG A 290 6.87 -7.73 -21.11
C ARG A 290 5.46 -7.28 -20.68
N VAL A 291 4.82 -8.02 -19.78
CA VAL A 291 3.52 -7.67 -19.21
C VAL A 291 3.59 -6.35 -18.45
N ILE A 292 4.62 -6.17 -17.61
CA ILE A 292 4.82 -4.92 -16.85
C ILE A 292 5.06 -3.73 -17.78
N TRP A 293 5.90 -3.91 -18.79
CA TRP A 293 6.11 -2.89 -19.81
C TRP A 293 4.80 -2.55 -20.52
N LEU A 294 4.05 -3.54 -21.01
CA LEU A 294 2.84 -3.33 -21.80
C LEU A 294 1.74 -2.60 -21.00
N GLN A 295 1.51 -3.00 -19.75
CA GLN A 295 0.53 -2.31 -18.91
C GLN A 295 0.94 -0.86 -18.61
N ASN A 296 2.24 -0.56 -18.52
CA ASN A 296 2.74 0.79 -18.30
C ASN A 296 2.60 1.61 -19.58
N HIS A 297 2.95 1.01 -20.72
CA HIS A 297 2.84 1.63 -22.03
C HIS A 297 1.40 2.05 -22.36
N TRP A 298 0.41 1.26 -21.98
CA TRP A 298 -1.00 1.64 -22.12
C TRP A 298 -1.40 2.88 -21.30
N LYS A 299 -0.76 3.10 -20.15
CA LYS A 299 -0.98 4.30 -19.32
C LYS A 299 -0.17 5.50 -19.80
N LYS A 300 1.09 5.26 -20.19
CA LYS A 300 2.09 6.25 -20.56
C LYS A 300 2.68 5.85 -21.91
N LYS A 301 2.06 6.34 -22.98
CA LYS A 301 2.32 5.94 -24.37
C LYS A 301 3.77 6.07 -24.85
N THR A 302 4.64 6.74 -24.10
CA THR A 302 6.01 7.08 -24.53
C THR A 302 7.12 6.55 -23.63
N ASP A 303 6.81 6.01 -22.45
CA ASP A 303 7.85 5.71 -21.45
C ASP A 303 8.02 4.21 -21.23
N ASP A 304 9.27 3.75 -21.33
CA ASP A 304 9.67 2.44 -20.81
C ASP A 304 9.47 2.38 -19.29
N PHE A 305 9.16 1.19 -18.77
CA PHE A 305 9.09 1.02 -17.33
C PHE A 305 10.49 0.70 -16.80
N LYS A 306 11.05 1.62 -16.02
CA LYS A 306 12.31 1.41 -15.30
C LYS A 306 12.02 0.84 -13.92
N TRP A 307 12.54 -0.35 -13.64
CA TRP A 307 12.44 -0.94 -12.31
C TRP A 307 13.27 -0.16 -11.31
N LYS A 308 12.74 -0.01 -10.10
CA LYS A 308 13.55 0.31 -8.92
C LYS A 308 14.32 -0.96 -8.50
N PRO A 309 15.57 -0.85 -8.05
CA PRO A 309 16.39 -2.01 -7.69
C PRO A 309 15.71 -2.98 -6.71
N PHE A 310 15.05 -2.46 -5.67
CA PHE A 310 14.36 -3.28 -4.68
C PHE A 310 13.19 -4.09 -5.27
N GLN A 311 12.50 -3.56 -6.29
CA GLN A 311 11.36 -4.25 -6.90
C GLN A 311 11.85 -5.51 -7.64
N LEU A 312 12.95 -5.36 -8.40
CA LEU A 312 13.55 -6.46 -9.14
C LEU A 312 14.23 -7.44 -8.19
N ALA A 313 14.93 -6.97 -7.15
CA ALA A 313 15.52 -7.83 -6.12
C ALA A 313 14.44 -8.69 -5.44
N PHE A 314 13.32 -8.07 -5.03
CA PHE A 314 12.19 -8.80 -4.44
C PHE A 314 11.59 -9.82 -5.41
N PHE A 315 11.48 -9.48 -6.70
CA PHE A 315 11.03 -10.42 -7.72
C PHE A 315 12.00 -11.62 -7.83
N LEU A 316 13.31 -11.38 -7.97
CA LEU A 316 14.32 -12.43 -8.10
C LEU A 316 14.39 -13.36 -6.87
N MET A 317 14.29 -12.81 -5.65
CA MET A 317 14.25 -13.59 -4.40
C MET A 317 13.11 -14.61 -4.33
N ASN A 318 12.02 -14.35 -5.06
CA ASN A 318 10.82 -15.19 -5.06
C ASN A 318 10.84 -16.25 -6.18
N ILE A 319 11.76 -16.19 -7.14
CA ILE A 319 11.75 -17.08 -8.31
C ILE A 319 11.98 -18.53 -7.92
N GLU A 320 12.98 -18.81 -7.08
CA GLU A 320 13.31 -20.17 -6.65
C GLU A 320 12.14 -20.83 -5.89
N PRO A 321 11.55 -20.23 -4.83
CA PRO A 321 10.46 -20.87 -4.09
C PRO A 321 9.17 -21.01 -4.91
N LEU A 322 8.95 -20.18 -5.94
CA LEU A 322 7.83 -20.33 -6.87
C LEU A 322 8.06 -21.49 -7.87
N PHE A 323 9.32 -21.79 -8.18
CA PHE A 323 9.69 -22.86 -9.08
C PHE A 323 9.91 -24.20 -8.39
N ASN A 324 10.47 -24.24 -7.19
CA ASN A 324 10.80 -25.48 -6.51
C ASN A 324 9.77 -25.77 -5.41
N GLU A 325 9.00 -26.84 -5.58
CA GLU A 325 7.97 -27.25 -4.61
C GLU A 325 8.58 -27.72 -3.28
N ASN A 326 9.85 -28.12 -3.29
CA ASN A 326 10.61 -28.54 -2.10
C ASN A 326 11.59 -27.46 -1.63
N SER A 327 11.40 -26.20 -2.03
CA SER A 327 12.22 -25.10 -1.55
C SER A 327 12.11 -24.96 -0.03
N GLU A 328 13.22 -24.71 0.65
CA GLU A 328 13.21 -24.38 2.08
C GLU A 328 12.42 -23.09 2.39
N TYR A 329 12.30 -22.20 1.40
CA TYR A 329 11.55 -20.95 1.49
C TYR A 329 10.08 -21.10 1.08
N ARG A 330 9.59 -22.32 0.81
CA ARG A 330 8.23 -22.56 0.31
C ARG A 330 7.14 -22.14 1.28
N ASP A 331 7.43 -22.21 2.58
CA ASP A 331 6.54 -21.86 3.70
C ASP A 331 6.86 -20.49 4.32
N VAL A 332 7.76 -19.71 3.69
CA VAL A 332 8.15 -18.37 4.16
C VAL A 332 7.23 -17.30 3.59
N ALA A 333 6.84 -16.34 4.42
CA ALA A 333 6.07 -15.17 4.02
C ALA A 333 6.99 -13.95 3.85
N ASP A 334 7.35 -13.63 2.60
CA ASP A 334 8.18 -12.46 2.31
C ASP A 334 7.40 -11.13 2.44
N LEU A 335 7.94 -10.21 3.26
CA LEU A 335 7.34 -8.91 3.53
C LEU A 335 8.01 -7.80 2.71
N LEU A 336 7.29 -7.21 1.75
CA LEU A 336 7.74 -6.02 1.03
C LEU A 336 7.29 -4.73 1.75
N TRP A 337 8.15 -4.21 2.63
CA TRP A 337 7.88 -3.01 3.41
C TRP A 337 8.51 -1.74 2.80
N ILE A 338 7.68 -0.96 2.09
CA ILE A 338 8.07 0.33 1.48
C ILE A 338 6.94 1.34 1.72
N PRO A 339 7.18 2.66 1.88
CA PRO A 339 6.12 3.65 1.99
C PRO A 339 5.12 3.65 0.82
N THR A 340 3.93 4.21 1.03
CA THR A 340 2.93 4.44 -0.03
C THR A 340 3.51 5.29 -1.16
N GLY A 341 3.12 5.00 -2.40
CA GLY A 341 3.72 5.64 -3.59
C GLY A 341 5.11 5.12 -3.98
N GLY A 342 5.76 4.30 -3.14
CA GLY A 342 7.12 3.81 -3.41
C GLY A 342 7.28 2.79 -4.54
N GLY A 343 6.19 2.32 -5.17
CA GLY A 343 6.23 1.35 -6.28
C GLY A 343 6.07 -0.12 -5.86
N LYS A 344 5.43 -0.41 -4.71
CA LYS A 344 5.21 -1.82 -4.29
C LYS A 344 4.37 -2.63 -5.28
N THR A 345 3.51 -1.94 -6.05
CA THR A 345 2.49 -2.60 -6.87
C THR A 345 3.11 -3.39 -8.01
N GLU A 346 4.10 -2.81 -8.67
CA GLU A 346 4.72 -3.35 -9.85
C GLU A 346 5.52 -4.62 -9.54
N ALA A 347 6.16 -4.68 -8.36
CA ALA A 347 6.89 -5.87 -7.90
C ALA A 347 5.98 -7.10 -7.76
N TYR A 348 4.86 -6.99 -7.03
CA TYR A 348 3.97 -8.14 -6.89
C TYR A 348 3.19 -8.44 -8.18
N LEU A 349 2.88 -7.45 -9.03
CA LEU A 349 2.25 -7.70 -10.33
C LEU A 349 3.16 -8.52 -11.27
N ALA A 350 4.48 -8.28 -11.25
CA ALA A 350 5.42 -9.11 -12.01
C ALA A 350 5.48 -10.53 -11.47
N ILE A 351 5.56 -10.70 -10.14
CA ILE A 351 5.50 -12.02 -9.51
C ILE A 351 4.22 -12.76 -9.94
N MET A 352 3.06 -12.09 -9.93
CA MET A 352 1.80 -12.68 -10.39
C MET A 352 1.87 -13.15 -11.85
N ALA A 353 2.33 -12.28 -12.76
CA ALA A 353 2.47 -12.61 -14.18
C ALA A 353 3.45 -13.77 -14.40
N PHE A 354 4.57 -13.76 -13.67
CA PHE A 354 5.57 -14.82 -13.67
C PHE A 354 4.99 -16.14 -13.18
N THR A 355 4.31 -16.18 -12.03
CA THR A 355 3.68 -17.40 -11.49
C THR A 355 2.64 -17.95 -12.45
N MET A 356 1.85 -17.08 -13.08
CA MET A 356 0.86 -17.47 -14.08
C MET A 356 1.52 -18.12 -15.29
N ALA A 357 2.57 -17.52 -15.86
CA ALA A 357 3.31 -18.09 -16.99
C ALA A 357 4.05 -19.38 -16.61
N LEU A 358 4.71 -19.40 -15.44
CA LEU A 358 5.51 -20.53 -14.98
C LEU A 358 4.67 -21.79 -14.80
N ARG A 359 3.48 -21.66 -14.19
CA ARG A 359 2.54 -22.77 -14.04
C ARG A 359 2.13 -23.37 -15.40
N ARG A 360 1.92 -22.53 -16.41
CA ARG A 360 1.60 -22.98 -17.78
C ARG A 360 2.78 -23.69 -18.43
N ARG A 361 3.99 -23.11 -18.31
CA ARG A 361 5.21 -23.71 -18.87
C ARG A 361 5.54 -25.05 -18.24
N LYS A 362 5.48 -25.15 -16.91
CA LYS A 362 5.67 -26.41 -16.20
C LYS A 362 4.71 -27.49 -16.69
N ALA A 363 3.42 -27.18 -16.77
CA ALA A 363 2.41 -28.13 -17.23
C ALA A 363 2.64 -28.62 -18.67
N LEU A 364 3.13 -27.73 -19.56
CA LEU A 364 3.48 -28.10 -20.94
C LEU A 364 4.71 -29.00 -21.03
N VAL A 365 5.70 -28.81 -20.16
CA VAL A 365 6.93 -29.61 -20.13
C VAL A 365 6.74 -30.92 -19.36
N SER A 366 5.88 -30.95 -18.34
CA SER A 366 5.65 -32.09 -17.44
C SER A 366 4.56 -33.06 -17.91
N SER A 367 4.11 -32.98 -19.16
CA SER A 367 2.95 -33.68 -19.72
C SER A 367 3.07 -35.22 -19.78
N THR A 368 4.04 -35.81 -19.08
CA THR A 368 4.15 -37.23 -18.73
C THR A 368 3.41 -37.61 -17.44
N SER A 369 2.89 -36.66 -16.66
CA SER A 369 2.16 -36.93 -15.39
C SER A 369 0.72 -36.39 -15.41
N SER A 370 -0.22 -37.24 -14.98
CA SER A 370 -1.67 -37.14 -15.20
C SER A 370 -2.42 -36.08 -14.39
N VAL A 371 -1.74 -35.15 -13.70
CA VAL A 371 -2.39 -34.34 -12.64
C VAL A 371 -2.73 -32.90 -13.06
N SER A 372 -2.15 -32.34 -14.13
CA SER A 372 -2.59 -31.03 -14.66
C SER A 372 -2.09 -30.80 -16.09
N MET A 373 -2.93 -31.11 -17.09
CA MET A 373 -2.54 -30.97 -18.50
C MET A 373 -2.47 -29.50 -19.00
N THR A 374 -2.90 -28.51 -18.22
CA THR A 374 -3.00 -27.12 -18.71
C THR A 374 -2.29 -26.08 -17.84
N GLY A 375 -1.94 -26.39 -16.59
CA GLY A 375 -1.38 -25.41 -15.65
C GLY A 375 -2.40 -24.34 -15.21
N GLY A 376 -3.70 -24.58 -15.41
CA GLY A 376 -4.79 -23.65 -15.11
C GLY A 376 -5.22 -23.61 -13.64
N GLY A 377 -6.40 -23.05 -13.41
CA GLY A 377 -6.97 -22.83 -12.08
C GLY A 377 -6.54 -21.50 -11.45
N THR A 378 -6.71 -21.37 -10.14
CA THR A 378 -6.35 -20.18 -9.38
C THR A 378 -4.84 -20.16 -9.13
N ALA A 379 -4.14 -19.23 -9.79
CA ALA A 379 -2.70 -19.03 -9.63
C ALA A 379 -2.35 -18.20 -8.40
N VAL A 380 -3.11 -17.14 -8.15
CA VAL A 380 -2.84 -16.15 -7.10
C VAL A 380 -4.14 -15.74 -6.41
N ILE A 381 -4.06 -15.53 -5.10
CA ILE A 381 -5.12 -14.90 -4.31
C ILE A 381 -4.55 -13.62 -3.69
N SER A 382 -5.16 -12.48 -4.00
CA SER A 382 -4.81 -11.17 -3.41
C SER A 382 -5.91 -10.74 -2.44
N ARG A 383 -5.53 -10.40 -1.20
CA ARG A 383 -6.45 -10.00 -0.13
C ARG A 383 -6.13 -8.59 0.33
N TYR A 384 -7.18 -7.78 0.50
CA TYR A 384 -7.09 -6.42 1.03
C TYR A 384 -8.06 -6.25 2.20
N THR A 385 -7.77 -5.31 3.09
CA THR A 385 -8.54 -5.09 4.33
C THR A 385 -9.84 -4.34 4.10
N LEU A 386 -9.89 -3.43 3.13
CA LEU A 386 -11.04 -2.57 2.85
C LEU A 386 -11.63 -2.86 1.47
N ARG A 387 -12.96 -2.85 1.36
CA ARG A 387 -13.67 -3.10 0.09
C ARG A 387 -13.26 -2.12 -1.02
N LEU A 388 -13.19 -0.84 -0.71
CA LEU A 388 -12.78 0.20 -1.67
C LEU A 388 -11.36 -0.06 -2.19
N LEU A 389 -10.45 -0.41 -1.28
CA LEU A 389 -9.07 -0.76 -1.64
C LEU A 389 -9.05 -2.00 -2.54
N THR A 390 -9.84 -3.03 -2.24
CA THR A 390 -9.95 -4.23 -3.08
C THR A 390 -10.32 -3.87 -4.51
N VAL A 391 -11.32 -3.01 -4.73
CA VAL A 391 -11.75 -2.59 -6.07
C VAL A 391 -10.66 -1.79 -6.78
N GLN A 392 -10.01 -0.86 -6.09
CA GLN A 392 -8.92 -0.06 -6.67
C GLN A 392 -7.73 -0.92 -7.09
N GLN A 393 -7.33 -1.89 -6.25
CA GLN A 393 -6.23 -2.79 -6.57
C GLN A 393 -6.62 -3.80 -7.66
N PHE A 394 -7.87 -4.27 -7.66
CA PHE A 394 -8.39 -5.13 -8.72
C PHE A 394 -8.29 -4.47 -10.10
N ARG A 395 -8.57 -3.16 -10.22
CA ARG A 395 -8.39 -2.43 -11.50
C ARG A 395 -6.94 -2.48 -12.00
N ARG A 396 -5.94 -2.40 -11.10
CA ARG A 396 -4.52 -2.56 -11.45
C ARG A 396 -4.19 -3.99 -11.86
N THR A 397 -4.70 -4.98 -11.15
CA THR A 397 -4.53 -6.40 -11.49
C THR A 397 -5.14 -6.73 -12.85
N ILE A 398 -6.31 -6.16 -13.17
CA ILE A 398 -6.98 -6.38 -14.45
C ILE A 398 -6.13 -5.88 -15.62
N GLN A 399 -5.46 -4.73 -15.50
CA GLN A 399 -4.52 -4.26 -16.52
C GLN A 399 -3.40 -5.27 -16.79
N MET A 400 -2.78 -5.79 -15.74
CA MET A 400 -1.74 -6.80 -15.84
C MET A 400 -2.27 -8.10 -16.48
N VAL A 401 -3.47 -8.56 -16.09
CA VAL A 401 -4.08 -9.78 -16.63
C VAL A 401 -4.48 -9.60 -18.09
N THR A 402 -4.99 -8.43 -18.47
CA THR A 402 -5.29 -8.10 -19.87
C THR A 402 -4.02 -8.06 -20.71
N ALA A 403 -2.92 -7.47 -20.22
CA ALA A 403 -1.62 -7.53 -20.88
C ALA A 403 -1.11 -8.96 -21.02
N SER A 404 -1.26 -9.78 -19.98
CA SER A 404 -0.90 -11.21 -20.02
C SER A 404 -1.71 -11.97 -21.08
N GLU A 405 -3.02 -11.74 -21.15
CA GLU A 405 -3.89 -12.39 -22.15
C GLU A 405 -3.57 -11.92 -23.57
N TYR A 406 -3.33 -10.63 -23.76
CA TYR A 406 -2.94 -10.06 -25.06
C TYR A 406 -1.65 -10.72 -25.57
N LEU A 407 -0.62 -10.80 -24.72
CA LEU A 407 0.65 -11.44 -25.06
C LEU A 407 0.50 -12.96 -25.24
N ARG A 408 -0.42 -13.62 -24.52
CA ARG A 408 -0.70 -15.06 -24.68
C ARG A 408 -1.23 -15.40 -26.07
N VAL A 409 -2.07 -14.54 -26.65
CA VAL A 409 -2.69 -14.76 -27.97
C VAL A 409 -1.99 -14.06 -29.12
N GLN A 410 -1.03 -13.18 -28.82
CA GLN A 410 -0.26 -12.47 -29.85
C GLN A 410 0.47 -13.46 -30.77
N THR A 411 0.37 -13.24 -32.07
CA THR A 411 1.16 -14.01 -33.05
C THR A 411 2.52 -13.34 -33.24
N VAL A 412 3.59 -14.10 -33.05
CA VAL A 412 4.98 -13.70 -33.31
C VAL A 412 5.62 -14.78 -34.17
N ASN A 413 6.21 -14.40 -35.32
CA ASN A 413 6.82 -15.35 -36.27
C ASN A 413 5.90 -16.53 -36.63
N GLU A 414 4.64 -16.23 -36.96
CA GLU A 414 3.59 -17.22 -37.29
C GLU A 414 3.21 -18.20 -36.16
N LYS A 415 3.67 -17.98 -34.93
CA LYS A 415 3.35 -18.80 -33.75
C LYS A 415 2.56 -18.01 -32.71
N ILE A 416 1.65 -18.67 -32.00
CA ILE A 416 0.80 -18.05 -30.98
C ILE A 416 1.54 -18.00 -29.63
N GLY A 417 1.50 -16.83 -29.01
CA GLY A 417 2.16 -16.51 -27.75
C GLY A 417 3.44 -15.72 -27.99
N TRP A 418 3.48 -14.52 -27.40
CA TRP A 418 4.65 -13.66 -27.38
C TRP A 418 5.84 -14.36 -26.72
N ARG A 419 7.02 -14.15 -27.28
CA ARG A 419 8.31 -14.67 -26.83
C ARG A 419 9.42 -13.68 -27.19
N PRO A 420 10.56 -13.71 -26.49
CA PRO A 420 11.73 -12.92 -26.86
C PRO A 420 12.18 -13.19 -28.30
N GLU A 421 12.77 -12.20 -28.96
CA GLU A 421 13.21 -12.33 -30.37
C GLU A 421 14.23 -13.47 -30.55
N LYS A 422 15.15 -13.62 -29.59
CA LYS A 422 16.21 -14.64 -29.58
C LYS A 422 15.74 -16.00 -29.04
N CYS A 423 14.45 -16.13 -28.70
CA CYS A 423 13.89 -17.34 -28.11
C CYS A 423 13.92 -18.50 -29.11
N ASP A 424 14.49 -19.63 -28.69
CA ASP A 424 14.58 -20.85 -29.49
C ASP A 424 13.39 -21.82 -29.26
N ILE A 425 12.42 -21.44 -28.44
CA ILE A 425 11.18 -22.21 -28.22
C ILE A 425 10.19 -21.91 -29.35
N ASN A 426 10.01 -22.89 -30.23
CA ASN A 426 9.17 -22.78 -31.43
C ASN A 426 7.78 -23.41 -31.31
N ASP A 427 7.35 -23.77 -30.09
CA ASP A 427 6.03 -24.34 -29.87
C ASP A 427 4.93 -23.33 -30.21
N ASP A 428 3.75 -23.85 -30.56
CA ASP A 428 2.52 -23.06 -30.62
C ASP A 428 1.83 -23.06 -29.24
N PHE A 429 1.11 -21.99 -28.91
CA PHE A 429 0.50 -21.83 -27.58
C PHE A 429 1.49 -22.01 -26.41
N ILE A 430 2.67 -21.39 -26.49
CA ILE A 430 3.73 -21.51 -25.48
C ILE A 430 3.31 -21.11 -24.06
N LEU A 431 2.21 -20.37 -23.90
CA LEU A 431 1.65 -19.94 -22.62
C LEU A 431 0.33 -20.64 -22.28
N GLY A 432 0.01 -21.71 -23.02
CA GLY A 432 -1.21 -22.51 -22.88
C GLY A 432 -2.41 -21.95 -23.65
N SER A 433 -3.40 -22.82 -23.83
CA SER A 433 -4.64 -22.53 -24.57
C SER A 433 -5.70 -21.79 -23.74
N LEU A 434 -5.65 -21.93 -22.41
CA LEU A 434 -6.63 -21.32 -21.51
C LEU A 434 -6.31 -19.85 -21.24
N ARG A 435 -7.35 -19.01 -21.31
CA ARG A 435 -7.31 -17.58 -21.03
C ARG A 435 -6.76 -17.26 -19.63
N PHE A 436 -6.01 -16.17 -19.52
CA PHE A 436 -5.73 -15.51 -18.25
C PHE A 436 -6.92 -14.64 -17.80
N SER A 437 -7.36 -14.84 -16.56
CA SER A 437 -8.55 -14.17 -16.01
C SER A 437 -8.35 -13.79 -14.55
N ALA A 438 -9.00 -12.71 -14.13
CA ALA A 438 -9.12 -12.33 -12.72
C ALA A 438 -10.59 -12.29 -12.30
N GLY A 439 -10.85 -12.71 -11.07
CA GLY A 439 -12.15 -12.61 -10.41
C GLY A 439 -12.08 -11.63 -9.24
N LEU A 440 -13.21 -10.99 -8.93
CA LEU A 440 -13.35 -10.10 -7.79
C LEU A 440 -14.29 -10.74 -6.77
N TRP A 441 -13.83 -10.85 -5.52
CA TRP A 441 -14.66 -11.34 -4.42
C TRP A 441 -14.78 -10.27 -3.34
N VAL A 442 -15.89 -9.53 -3.36
CA VAL A 442 -16.17 -8.37 -2.46
C VAL A 442 -17.47 -8.52 -1.65
N GLY A 443 -18.11 -9.68 -1.74
CA GLY A 443 -19.37 -9.99 -1.08
C GLY A 443 -20.61 -9.65 -1.94
N GLY A 444 -21.67 -10.44 -1.79
CA GLY A 444 -22.86 -10.38 -2.63
C GLY A 444 -23.71 -9.11 -2.48
N GLY A 445 -23.44 -8.27 -1.47
CA GLY A 445 -24.09 -6.97 -1.30
C GLY A 445 -23.45 -5.83 -2.10
N VAL A 446 -22.31 -6.08 -2.78
CA VAL A 446 -21.63 -5.08 -3.63
C VAL A 446 -21.78 -5.42 -5.10
N THR A 447 -21.53 -6.68 -5.46
CA THR A 447 -21.70 -7.20 -6.81
C THR A 447 -22.14 -8.67 -6.72
N PRO A 448 -22.94 -9.18 -7.68
CA PRO A 448 -23.32 -10.58 -7.67
C PRO A 448 -22.12 -11.53 -7.68
N ASN A 449 -22.18 -12.60 -6.88
CA ASN A 449 -21.14 -13.63 -6.84
C ASN A 449 -21.09 -14.53 -8.10
N ARG A 450 -21.92 -14.26 -9.11
CA ARG A 450 -21.99 -15.01 -10.37
C ARG A 450 -22.07 -14.04 -11.54
N LEU A 451 -21.36 -14.36 -12.63
CA LEU A 451 -21.44 -13.58 -13.86
C LEU A 451 -22.77 -13.82 -14.61
N ARG A 452 -23.23 -15.08 -14.67
CA ARG A 452 -24.43 -15.53 -15.38
C ARG A 452 -25.49 -16.12 -14.43
N GLY A 453 -26.73 -16.23 -14.91
CA GLY A 453 -27.88 -16.78 -14.18
C GLY A 453 -28.84 -15.70 -13.64
N ASP A 454 -29.91 -16.13 -12.97
CA ASP A 454 -31.00 -15.22 -12.54
C ASP A 454 -30.59 -14.16 -11.52
N ARG A 455 -29.51 -14.42 -10.77
CA ARG A 455 -28.87 -13.47 -9.86
C ARG A 455 -27.44 -13.15 -10.30
N GLY A 456 -27.21 -13.12 -11.62
CA GLY A 456 -25.89 -12.88 -12.20
C GLY A 456 -25.68 -11.41 -12.59
N ALA A 457 -24.42 -10.95 -12.58
CA ALA A 457 -24.04 -9.59 -12.91
C ALA A 457 -24.54 -9.13 -14.30
N ILE A 458 -24.53 -10.02 -15.31
CA ILE A 458 -25.03 -9.69 -16.66
C ILE A 458 -26.53 -9.36 -16.66
N LYS A 459 -27.34 -10.06 -15.86
CA LYS A 459 -28.78 -9.81 -15.79
C LYS A 459 -29.08 -8.52 -15.02
N ALA A 460 -28.30 -8.24 -13.97
CA ALA A 460 -28.35 -6.97 -13.25
C ALA A 460 -28.03 -5.77 -14.17
N LEU A 461 -26.95 -5.86 -14.95
CA LEU A 461 -26.56 -4.84 -15.94
C LEU A 461 -27.61 -4.61 -17.04
N ARG A 462 -28.46 -5.60 -17.33
CA ARG A 462 -29.56 -5.50 -18.29
C ARG A 462 -30.86 -4.96 -17.67
N GLY A 463 -30.81 -4.45 -16.44
CA GLY A 463 -31.98 -3.90 -15.73
C GLY A 463 -32.86 -4.94 -15.04
N GLY A 464 -32.43 -6.21 -14.96
CA GLY A 464 -33.25 -7.31 -14.44
C GLY A 464 -33.32 -7.43 -12.91
N THR A 465 -32.49 -6.70 -12.14
CA THR A 465 -32.46 -6.74 -10.68
C THR A 465 -31.92 -5.43 -10.11
N LYS A 466 -32.75 -4.66 -9.37
CA LYS A 466 -32.35 -3.38 -8.75
C LYS A 466 -31.59 -3.53 -7.41
N ASP A 467 -31.73 -4.66 -6.73
CA ASP A 467 -31.18 -4.85 -5.37
C ASP A 467 -29.79 -5.53 -5.33
N ALA A 468 -29.04 -5.54 -6.44
CA ALA A 468 -27.83 -6.34 -6.61
C ALA A 468 -26.50 -5.60 -6.36
N GLY A 469 -26.55 -4.33 -5.91
CA GLY A 469 -25.39 -3.44 -5.87
C GLY A 469 -24.99 -2.94 -7.26
N GLU A 470 -23.77 -2.42 -7.41
CA GLU A 470 -23.21 -1.97 -8.69
C GLU A 470 -22.45 -3.13 -9.37
N PRO A 471 -23.05 -3.85 -10.34
CA PRO A 471 -22.38 -4.95 -11.01
C PRO A 471 -21.16 -4.50 -11.84
N ALA A 472 -21.12 -3.26 -12.36
CA ALA A 472 -20.03 -2.71 -13.16
C ALA A 472 -18.87 -2.19 -12.31
N GLN A 473 -18.06 -3.10 -11.77
CA GLN A 473 -16.86 -2.72 -11.00
C GLN A 473 -15.72 -2.14 -11.88
N LEU A 474 -15.81 -2.38 -13.19
CA LEU A 474 -14.95 -1.82 -14.23
C LEU A 474 -15.78 -0.90 -15.12
N THR A 475 -15.70 0.41 -14.89
CA THR A 475 -16.45 1.42 -15.64
C THR A 475 -15.74 1.82 -16.93
N THR A 476 -14.41 1.77 -16.95
CA THR A 476 -13.58 2.15 -18.11
C THR A 476 -12.62 1.04 -18.50
N CYS A 477 -12.24 1.04 -19.77
CA CYS A 477 -11.32 0.08 -20.35
C CYS A 477 -9.92 0.28 -19.74
N PRO A 478 -9.30 -0.78 -19.21
CA PRO A 478 -7.98 -0.70 -18.60
C PRO A 478 -6.86 -0.30 -19.58
N VAL A 479 -7.12 -0.39 -20.89
CA VAL A 479 -6.16 -0.14 -21.99
C VAL A 479 -6.33 1.24 -22.60
N CYS A 480 -7.52 1.54 -23.14
CA CYS A 480 -7.76 2.79 -23.87
C CYS A 480 -8.49 3.87 -23.05
N GLY A 481 -8.99 3.53 -21.86
CA GLY A 481 -9.80 4.43 -21.04
C GLY A 481 -11.25 4.60 -21.49
N GLY A 482 -11.65 4.04 -22.63
CA GLY A 482 -13.02 4.13 -23.14
C GLY A 482 -14.04 3.51 -22.18
N TRP A 483 -15.25 4.07 -22.13
CA TRP A 483 -16.31 3.62 -21.23
C TRP A 483 -16.78 2.20 -21.58
N LEU A 484 -16.83 1.32 -20.57
CA LEU A 484 -17.35 -0.05 -20.67
C LEU A 484 -18.76 -0.18 -20.07
N SER A 485 -19.09 0.68 -19.10
CA SER A 485 -20.40 0.74 -18.47
C SER A 485 -20.68 2.17 -18.05
N ILE A 486 -21.89 2.63 -18.32
CA ILE A 486 -22.37 3.96 -17.93
C ILE A 486 -22.99 3.85 -16.52
N PRO A 487 -22.52 4.63 -15.53
CA PRO A 487 -23.12 4.61 -14.20
C PRO A 487 -24.51 5.27 -14.21
N ASP A 488 -25.37 4.89 -13.27
CA ASP A 488 -26.73 5.45 -13.13
C ASP A 488 -26.73 6.97 -12.87
N GLU A 489 -25.65 7.49 -12.28
CA GLU A 489 -25.41 8.92 -12.03
C GLU A 489 -25.14 9.71 -13.34
N GLY A 490 -25.00 9.01 -14.46
CA GLY A 490 -24.68 9.59 -15.77
C GLY A 490 -23.19 9.88 -15.96
N ILE A 491 -22.84 10.39 -17.13
CA ILE A 491 -21.46 10.77 -17.46
C ILE A 491 -21.36 12.29 -17.43
N THR A 492 -20.40 12.82 -16.67
CA THR A 492 -20.17 14.28 -16.55
C THR A 492 -19.27 14.84 -17.65
N GLU A 493 -18.62 13.99 -18.44
CA GLU A 493 -17.72 14.40 -19.52
C GLU A 493 -18.52 14.94 -20.72
N ARG A 494 -18.09 16.09 -21.26
CA ARG A 494 -18.75 16.75 -22.41
C ARG A 494 -18.47 16.07 -23.75
N LYS A 495 -17.43 15.24 -23.84
CA LYS A 495 -17.03 14.51 -25.05
C LYS A 495 -16.76 13.06 -24.68
N LEU A 496 -17.33 12.14 -25.46
CA LEU A 496 -17.27 10.71 -25.18
C LEU A 496 -16.85 9.95 -26.44
N ASN A 497 -15.92 9.01 -26.26
CA ASN A 497 -15.56 8.05 -27.30
C ASN A 497 -16.25 6.72 -27.00
N ILE A 498 -17.18 6.32 -27.87
CA ILE A 498 -17.89 5.05 -27.77
C ILE A 498 -17.28 4.08 -28.79
N HIS A 499 -16.85 2.91 -28.30
CA HIS A 499 -16.34 1.84 -29.15
C HIS A 499 -17.42 0.77 -29.31
N ILE A 500 -17.90 0.56 -30.54
CA ILE A 500 -18.89 -0.48 -30.86
C ILE A 500 -18.18 -1.58 -31.65
N VAL A 501 -18.23 -2.81 -31.14
CA VAL A 501 -17.69 -3.99 -31.82
C VAL A 501 -18.85 -4.90 -32.21
N PHE A 502 -18.97 -5.17 -33.50
CA PHE A 502 -19.99 -6.06 -34.05
C PHE A 502 -19.44 -6.84 -35.23
N LYS A 503 -20.06 -7.97 -35.52
CA LYS A 503 -19.76 -8.79 -36.69
C LYS A 503 -20.71 -8.39 -37.81
N THR A 504 -20.18 -8.18 -39.02
CA THR A 504 -20.95 -7.87 -40.22
C THR A 504 -20.30 -8.52 -41.44
N ASP A 505 -21.11 -8.83 -42.45
CA ASP A 505 -20.66 -9.30 -43.76
C ASP A 505 -20.53 -8.14 -44.78
N ALA A 506 -20.92 -6.92 -44.38
CA ALA A 506 -20.77 -5.71 -45.18
C ALA A 506 -19.30 -5.25 -45.20
N ASP A 507 -18.89 -4.62 -46.31
CA ASP A 507 -17.59 -3.97 -46.41
C ASP A 507 -17.50 -2.71 -45.53
N VAL A 508 -16.28 -2.24 -45.28
CA VAL A 508 -16.01 -1.11 -44.38
C VAL A 508 -16.68 0.16 -44.86
N ASP A 509 -16.70 0.41 -46.17
CA ASP A 509 -17.24 1.64 -46.74
C ASP A 509 -18.76 1.69 -46.55
N SER A 510 -19.45 0.56 -46.76
CA SER A 510 -20.87 0.40 -46.49
C SER A 510 -21.22 0.65 -45.01
N VAL A 511 -20.38 0.16 -44.09
CA VAL A 511 -20.56 0.38 -42.64
C VAL A 511 -20.31 1.84 -42.27
N GLU A 512 -19.25 2.45 -42.80
CA GLU A 512 -18.95 3.86 -42.57
C GLU A 512 -20.07 4.75 -43.10
N GLN A 513 -20.61 4.45 -44.28
CA GLN A 513 -21.73 5.16 -44.86
C GLN A 513 -22.98 5.02 -43.97
N PHE A 514 -23.28 3.83 -43.44
CA PHE A 514 -24.37 3.62 -42.48
C PHE A 514 -24.22 4.50 -41.23
N PHE A 515 -23.03 4.55 -40.63
CA PHE A 515 -22.84 5.40 -39.45
C PHE A 515 -22.82 6.90 -39.78
N ARG A 516 -22.37 7.30 -40.97
CA ARG A 516 -22.52 8.70 -41.43
C ARG A 516 -23.97 9.09 -41.64
N THR A 517 -24.86 8.13 -41.93
CA THR A 517 -26.31 8.39 -41.99
C THR A 517 -26.99 8.45 -40.63
N LEU A 518 -26.32 8.03 -39.54
CA LEU A 518 -26.82 8.12 -38.16
C LEU A 518 -26.76 9.55 -37.57
N ASP A 519 -26.57 10.57 -38.42
CA ASP A 519 -26.71 11.98 -38.03
C ASP A 519 -28.19 12.36 -37.89
N GLU A 520 -28.87 11.73 -36.92
CA GLU A 520 -30.21 12.10 -36.52
C GLU A 520 -30.11 13.14 -35.39
N LYS A 521 -30.52 14.36 -35.72
CA LYS A 521 -30.69 15.52 -34.82
C LYS A 521 -31.26 15.11 -33.46
N ASP A 522 -30.38 14.96 -32.49
CA ASP A 522 -30.71 15.00 -31.07
C ASP A 522 -30.18 16.32 -30.53
N ASP A 523 -31.07 17.18 -30.01
CA ASP A 523 -30.69 18.50 -29.46
C ASP A 523 -29.75 18.37 -28.23
N THR A 524 -29.50 17.16 -27.73
CA THR A 524 -28.69 16.88 -26.54
C THR A 524 -27.34 16.21 -26.82
N VAL A 525 -27.11 15.64 -28.01
CA VAL A 525 -25.88 14.88 -28.35
C VAL A 525 -25.38 15.22 -29.75
N GLU A 526 -24.12 15.67 -29.86
CA GLU A 526 -23.44 15.95 -31.13
C GLU A 526 -22.38 14.89 -31.43
N VAL A 527 -22.44 14.27 -32.63
CA VAL A 527 -21.43 13.29 -33.07
C VAL A 527 -20.27 14.01 -33.75
N GLU A 528 -19.14 14.18 -33.05
CA GLU A 528 -17.98 14.89 -33.59
C GLU A 528 -17.24 14.15 -34.71
N GLY A 529 -17.36 12.81 -34.76
CA GLY A 529 -16.71 12.01 -35.78
C GLY A 529 -16.88 10.52 -35.59
N ILE A 530 -16.90 9.80 -36.71
CA ILE A 530 -16.98 8.34 -36.75
C ILE A 530 -15.76 7.82 -37.48
N LYS A 531 -15.11 6.80 -36.89
CA LYS A 531 -14.02 6.07 -37.53
C LYS A 531 -14.36 4.58 -37.52
N VAL A 532 -14.47 3.99 -38.70
CA VAL A 532 -14.65 2.54 -38.86
C VAL A 532 -13.31 1.90 -39.19
N THR A 533 -12.96 0.85 -38.46
CA THR A 533 -11.76 0.06 -38.71
C THR A 533 -12.16 -1.38 -38.91
N ALA A 534 -11.88 -1.96 -40.08
CA ALA A 534 -11.87 -3.41 -40.22
C ALA A 534 -10.63 -3.96 -39.53
N GLU A 535 -10.82 -4.57 -38.38
CA GLU A 535 -9.84 -5.51 -37.86
C GLU A 535 -10.30 -6.92 -38.23
N SER A 536 -9.60 -7.54 -39.19
CA SER A 536 -9.63 -8.99 -39.31
C SER A 536 -8.93 -9.55 -38.07
N HIS A 537 -9.67 -9.73 -36.98
CA HIS A 537 -9.13 -10.41 -35.81
C HIS A 537 -8.80 -11.85 -36.22
N SER A 538 -7.54 -12.07 -36.58
CA SER A 538 -6.97 -13.38 -36.89
C SER A 538 -6.76 -14.24 -35.64
N ALA A 539 -7.11 -13.72 -34.46
CA ALA A 539 -7.26 -14.52 -33.27
C ALA A 539 -8.42 -15.50 -33.49
N LYS A 540 -8.10 -16.70 -34.01
CA LYS A 540 -8.97 -17.88 -34.16
C LYS A 540 -9.57 -18.38 -32.82
N TYR A 541 -9.59 -17.56 -31.78
CA TYR A 541 -9.97 -17.86 -30.40
C TYR A 541 -10.73 -16.68 -29.78
N MET A 542 -11.87 -16.32 -30.35
CA MET A 542 -12.99 -15.76 -29.60
C MET A 542 -14.30 -16.38 -30.11
N THR A 543 -14.53 -17.62 -29.68
CA THR A 543 -15.85 -18.26 -29.57
C THR A 543 -15.88 -19.04 -28.27
#